data_AF-A0A7X5HWC3-F1
#
_entry.id   AF-A0A7X5HWC3-F1
#
_cell.length_a   1.000
_cell.length_b   1.000
_cell.length_c   1.000
_cell.angle_alpha   90.00
_cell.angle_beta   90.00
_cell.angle_gamma   90.00
#
_symmetry.space_group_name_H-M   'P 1'
#
loop_
_entity.id
_entity.type
_entity.pdbx_description
1 polymer ?
#
loop_
_entity_poly.entity_id
_entity_poly.type
_entity_poly.pdbx_seq_one_letter_code
_entity_poly.pdbx_strand_id
1 'polypeptide(L)' 'MDRKVQGYGMALIGFLFLLFNALGYLLGWESRNPAFTVMGLVFVVVGLKQVRKV' A
#
# COMPACT_ATOMS: atom_id res chain seq x y z
N MET A 1 -0.40 -21.17 -2.72
CA MET A 1 -0.50 -19.81 -3.29
C MET A 1 0.91 -19.28 -3.50
N ASP A 2 1.23 -18.78 -4.69
CA ASP A 2 2.58 -18.37 -5.07
C ASP A 2 3.05 -17.16 -4.23
N ARG A 3 4.29 -17.20 -3.73
CA ARG A 3 4.87 -16.10 -2.94
C ARG A 3 4.97 -14.79 -3.73
N LYS A 4 5.12 -14.85 -5.07
CA LYS A 4 5.05 -13.68 -5.96
C LYS A 4 3.65 -13.09 -5.98
N VAL A 5 2.62 -13.93 -6.09
CA VAL A 5 1.22 -13.48 -6.08
C VAL A 5 0.87 -12.82 -4.74
N GLN A 6 1.33 -13.39 -3.63
CA GLN A 6 1.19 -12.76 -2.31
C GLN A 6 1.91 -11.41 -2.23
N GLY A 7 3.16 -11.34 -2.70
CA GLY A 7 3.93 -10.09 -2.70
C GLY A 7 3.29 -8.99 -3.56
N TYR A 8 2.80 -9.33 -4.75
CA TYR A 8 2.04 -8.41 -5.59
C TYR A 8 0.73 -7.98 -4.93
N GLY A 9 0.01 -8.89 -4.28
CA GLY A 9 -1.21 -8.57 -3.53
C GLY A 9 -0.94 -7.57 -2.41
N MET A 10 0.12 -7.78 -1.62
CA MET A 10 0.53 -6.85 -0.56
C MET A 10 0.92 -5.49 -1.13
N ALA A 11 1.70 -5.45 -2.21
CA ALA A 11 2.10 -4.20 -2.84
C ALA A 11 0.91 -3.42 -3.40
N LEU A 12 -0.05 -4.10 -4.02
CA LEU A 12 -1.26 -3.49 -4.56
C LEU A 12 -2.13 -2.89 -3.44
N ILE A 13 -2.35 -3.62 -2.35
CA ILE A 13 -3.11 -3.13 -1.19
C ILE A 13 -2.42 -1.90 -0.58
N GLY A 14 -1.10 -1.94 -0.43
CA GLY A 14 -0.34 -0.81 0.09
C GLY A 14 -0.43 0.43 -0.80
N PHE A 15 -0.38 0.24 -2.13
CA PHE A 15 -0.57 1.31 -3.09
C PHE A 15 -1.97 1.93 -3.00
N LEU A 16 -3.02 1.12 -2.84
CA LEU A 16 -4.39 1.61 -2.68
C LEU A 16 -4.56 2.45 -1.42
N PHE A 17 -3.92 2.09 -0.30
CA PHE A 17 -3.94 2.92 0.91
C PHE A 17 -3.28 4.29 0.69
N LEU A 18 -2.14 4.31 -0.01
CA LEU A 18 -1.47 5.56 -0.36
C LEU A 18 -2.32 6.42 -1.29
N LEU A 19 -2.92 5.80 -2.31
CA LEU A 19 -3.76 6.48 -3.28
C LEU A 19 -5.00 7.07 -2.60
N PHE A 20 -5.68 6.30 -1.75
CA PHE A 20 -6.85 6.78 -1.02
C PHE A 20 -6.49 7.95 -0.09
N ASN A 21 -5.37 7.86 0.62
CA ASN A 21 -4.94 8.94 1.50
C ASN A 21 -4.51 10.19 0.72
N ALA A 22 -3.81 10.03 -0.41
CA ALA A 22 -3.44 11.13 -1.29
C ALA A 22 -4.66 11.82 -1.90
N LEU A 23 -5.66 11.04 -2.35
CA LEU A 23 -6.94 11.58 -2.80
C LEU A 23 -7.69 12.29 -1.66
N GLY A 24 -7.62 11.76 -0.44
CA GLY A 24 -8.17 12.44 0.74
C GLY A 24 -7.53 13.80 1.00
N TYR A 25 -6.22 13.95 0.77
CA TYR A 25 -5.54 15.25 0.82
C TYR A 25 -5.97 16.19 -0.31
N LEU A 26 -6.08 15.69 -1.55
CA LEU A 26 -6.42 16.51 -2.72
C LEU A 26 -7.88 16.95 -2.73
N LEU A 27 -8.81 16.07 -2.36
CA LEU A 27 -10.26 16.29 -2.38
C LEU A 27 -10.79 16.85 -1.06
N GLY A 28 -9.91 17.03 -0.07
CA GLY A 28 -10.29 17.57 1.22
C GLY A 28 -11.17 16.65 2.07
N TRP A 29 -11.12 15.33 1.88
CA TRP A 29 -11.92 14.40 2.67
C TRP A 29 -11.53 14.41 4.14
N GLU A 30 -12.50 14.21 5.04
CA GLU A 30 -12.26 14.18 6.49
C GLU A 30 -11.47 12.92 6.94
N SER A 31 -11.44 11.89 6.09
CA SER A 31 -10.73 10.62 6.31
C SER A 31 -9.20 10.68 6.17
N ARG A 32 -8.61 11.89 6.13
CA ARG A 32 -7.16 12.11 6.12
C ARG A 32 -6.54 11.55 7.40
N ASN A 33 -5.88 10.39 7.31
CA ASN A 33 -5.24 9.75 8.46
C ASN A 33 -3.79 9.34 8.10
N PRO A 34 -2.78 9.82 8.83
CA PRO A 34 -1.38 9.46 8.58
C PRO A 34 -1.12 7.95 8.69
N ALA A 35 -1.96 7.20 9.43
CA ALA A 35 -1.89 5.75 9.50
C ALA A 35 -2.02 5.06 8.13
N PHE A 36 -2.83 5.60 7.21
CA PHE A 36 -2.94 5.05 5.85
C PHE A 36 -1.65 5.20 5.06
N THR A 37 -0.89 6.28 5.28
CA THR A 37 0.42 6.45 4.63
C THR A 37 1.42 5.44 5.16
N VAL A 38 1.51 5.30 6.49
CA VAL A 38 2.46 4.38 7.12
C VAL A 38 2.16 2.94 6.72
N MET A 39 0.90 2.52 6.84
CA MET A 39 0.46 1.18 6.43
C MET A 39 0.69 0.95 4.94
N GLY A 40 0.33 1.92 4.09
CA GLY A 40 0.53 1.84 2.65
C GLY A 40 2.00 1.62 2.27
N LEU A 41 2.91 2.40 2.85
CA LEU A 41 4.35 2.26 2.62
C LEU A 41 4.88 0.90 3.10
N VAL A 42 4.49 0.45 4.29
CA VAL A 42 4.92 -0.85 4.83
C VAL A 42 4.49 -1.98 3.91
N PHE A 43 3.23 -2.00 3.47
CA PHE A 43 2.69 -3.03 2.59
C PHE A 43 3.38 -3.03 1.21
N VAL A 44 3.64 -1.85 0.63
CA VAL A 44 4.40 -1.72 -0.63
C VAL A 44 5.82 -2.26 -0.48
N VAL A 45 6.57 -1.82 0.53
CA VAL A 45 7.97 -2.21 0.71
C VAL A 45 8.10 -3.71 1.00
N VAL A 46 7.25 -4.26 1.88
CA VAL A 46 7.26 -5.69 2.21
C VAL A 46 6.85 -6.53 1.00
N GLY A 47 5.77 -6.15 0.32
CA GLY A 47 5.27 -6.85 -0.87
C GLY A 47 6.31 -6.90 -2.00
N LEU A 48 6.93 -5.76 -2.32
CA LEU A 48 7.98 -5.69 -3.35
C LEU A 48 9.23 -6.49 -2.96
N LYS A 49 9.64 -6.45 -1.68
CA LYS A 49 10.75 -7.30 -1.20
C LYS A 49 10.43 -8.79 -1.34
N GLN A 50 9.19 -9.19 -1.11
CA GLN A 50 8.76 -10.58 -1.25
C GLN A 50 8.73 -11.02 -2.71
N VAL A 51 8.27 -10.18 -3.65
CA VAL A 51 8.34 -10.46 -5.10
C VAL A 51 9.79 -10.63 -5.56
N ARG A 52 10.69 -9.77 -5.10
CA ARG A 52 12.10 -9.73 -5.55
C ARG A 52 12.96 -10.87 -5.01
N LYS A 53 12.53 -11.52 -3.93
CA LYS A 53 13.23 -12.66 -3.30
C LYS A 53 12.89 -14.02 -3.95
N VAL A 54 11.95 -14.06 -4.88
CA VAL A 54 11.48 -15.28 -5.57
C VAL A 54 11.89 -15.22 -7.04
#